data_AF-A0A7D5M8N9-F1
#
_entry.id   AF-A0A7D5M8N9-F1
#
_cell.length_a   1.000
_cell.length_b   1.000
_cell.length_c   1.000
_cell.angle_alpha   90.00
_cell.angle_beta   90.00
_cell.angle_gamma   90.00
#
_symmetry.space_group_name_H-M   'P 1'
#
loop_
_entity.id
_entity.type
_entity.pdbx_description
1 polymer ?
#
loop_
_entity_poly.entity_id
_entity_poly.type
_entity_poly.pdbx_seq_one_letter_code
_entity_poly.pdbx_strand_id
1 'polypeptide(L)'
;MNYQELFSEIFSHHKERMKRNYHKEDPEEISPNEKAILTGFSKLPCKLDIIEVNLDENNPSKRGCLLKYDLTSLEESKITIHDIIECNTEELKKALQKNFCLSENRSEVLSTEINKAKSTAGFPLEDAYVHFLDYDIKENFDKFKDEMTSPFYPFFTDYFAQKYNTVEKIDFNKLYELLPEKTIPISEYLKPDLRGSAYTIEELQKQVSSLSLIPKVPDTVKSMFKTAKDLYVLSFFNYQLFTVASHYSLLSFDTALEYRFITDIGNKAQIHYEDEIQELTNPTYSKIFSRLQNQKRKQNWKLYKVRVNGKKFPMSSNELISYLMANGIIPKWQANIFQAIKKLRNSMTHIDHTSTFAPSMAYGMLESLCYSINIMFHNDKNH
;
A
#
# COMPACT_ATOMS: atom_id res chain seq x y z
N MET A 1 -29.04 -23.82 7.98
CA MET A 1 -28.32 -23.21 9.11
C MET A 1 -29.09 -21.98 9.56
N ASN A 2 -29.37 -21.82 10.85
CA ASN A 2 -30.01 -20.59 11.34
C ASN A 2 -28.95 -19.47 11.51
N TYR A 3 -29.38 -18.21 11.61
CA TYR A 3 -28.44 -17.09 11.76
C TYR A 3 -27.61 -17.17 13.05
N GLN A 4 -28.14 -17.77 14.10
CA GLN A 4 -27.44 -17.91 15.39
C GLN A 4 -26.19 -18.77 15.26
N GLU A 5 -26.33 -19.95 14.65
CA GLU A 5 -25.23 -20.87 14.33
C GLU A 5 -24.22 -20.20 13.39
N LEU A 6 -24.72 -19.56 12.33
CA LEU A 6 -23.92 -18.88 11.31
C LEU A 6 -22.98 -17.84 11.95
N PHE A 7 -23.51 -16.91 12.74
CA PHE A 7 -22.69 -15.85 13.33
C PHE A 7 -21.83 -16.34 14.49
N SER A 8 -22.27 -17.36 15.24
CA SER A 8 -21.43 -18.01 16.25
C SER A 8 -20.17 -18.62 15.62
N GLU A 9 -20.30 -19.28 14.48
CA GLU A 9 -19.15 -19.84 13.76
C GLU A 9 -18.23 -18.73 13.23
N ILE A 10 -18.79 -17.68 12.62
CA ILE A 10 -18.02 -16.55 12.07
C ILE A 10 -17.22 -15.86 13.17
N PHE A 11 -17.85 -15.46 14.27
CA PHE A 11 -17.15 -14.79 15.36
C PHE A 11 -16.07 -15.68 15.98
N SER A 12 -16.32 -16.99 16.13
CA SER A 12 -15.30 -17.95 16.58
C SER A 12 -14.12 -18.05 15.61
N HIS A 13 -14.41 -18.12 14.31
CA HIS A 13 -13.37 -18.13 13.27
C HIS A 13 -12.50 -16.87 13.34
N HIS A 14 -13.11 -15.70 13.50
CA HIS A 14 -12.37 -14.45 13.63
C HIS A 14 -11.54 -14.38 14.91
N LYS A 15 -12.07 -14.80 16.06
CA LYS A 15 -11.30 -14.90 17.31
C LYS A 15 -10.02 -15.73 17.13
N GLU A 16 -10.14 -16.92 16.56
CA GLU A 16 -8.99 -17.80 16.34
C GLU A 16 -8.01 -17.25 15.30
N ARG A 17 -8.52 -16.56 14.28
CA ARG A 17 -7.67 -15.82 13.34
C ARG A 17 -6.90 -14.70 14.03
N MET A 18 -7.53 -13.92 14.92
CA MET A 18 -6.84 -12.87 15.68
C MET A 18 -5.76 -13.44 16.56
N LYS A 19 -6.09 -14.50 17.32
CA LYS A 19 -5.12 -15.17 18.18
C LYS A 19 -3.90 -15.61 17.38
N ARG A 20 -4.08 -16.19 16.18
CA ARG A 20 -2.97 -16.60 15.31
C ARG A 20 -2.20 -15.41 14.73
N ASN A 21 -2.88 -14.38 14.27
CA ASN A 21 -2.25 -13.21 13.63
C ASN A 21 -1.40 -12.39 14.61
N TYR A 22 -1.82 -12.32 15.87
CA TYR A 22 -1.16 -11.58 16.94
C TYR A 22 -0.48 -12.50 17.96
N HIS A 23 -0.32 -13.79 17.65
CA HIS A 23 0.44 -14.71 18.49
C HIS A 23 1.90 -14.31 18.47
N LYS A 24 2.47 -14.14 19.65
CA LYS A 24 3.89 -13.95 19.89
C LYS A 24 4.32 -14.98 20.93
N GLU A 25 5.55 -15.48 20.79
CA GLU A 25 6.14 -16.37 21.78
C GLU A 25 6.35 -15.63 23.12
N ASP A 26 6.68 -14.34 23.03
CA ASP A 26 6.82 -13.44 24.17
C ASP A 26 5.62 -12.45 24.25
N PRO A 27 4.81 -12.49 25.33
CA PRO A 27 3.72 -11.54 25.57
C PRO A 27 4.15 -10.06 25.68
N GLU A 28 5.43 -9.78 25.93
CA GLU A 28 6.00 -8.43 25.92
C GLU A 28 6.15 -7.86 24.51
N GLU A 29 6.22 -8.71 23.48
CA GLU A 29 6.25 -8.28 22.08
C GLU A 29 4.89 -7.81 21.53
N ILE A 30 3.80 -8.10 22.25
CA ILE A 30 2.46 -7.67 21.84
C ILE A 30 2.27 -6.21 22.26
N SER A 31 2.16 -5.33 21.27
CA SER A 31 1.95 -3.90 21.50
C SER A 31 0.59 -3.64 22.19
N PRO A 32 0.44 -2.49 22.88
CA PRO A 32 -0.83 -2.13 23.51
C PRO A 32 -2.03 -2.15 22.55
N ASN A 33 -1.83 -1.70 21.30
CA ASN A 33 -2.87 -1.77 20.26
C ASN A 33 -3.26 -3.22 19.95
N GLU A 34 -2.29 -4.13 19.82
CA GLU A 34 -2.55 -5.54 19.56
C GLU A 34 -3.26 -6.22 20.74
N LYS A 35 -2.89 -5.87 21.98
CA LYS A 35 -3.61 -6.31 23.21
C LYS A 35 -5.04 -5.81 23.23
N ALA A 36 -5.28 -4.54 22.87
CA ALA A 36 -6.60 -3.95 22.77
C ALA A 36 -7.47 -4.64 21.71
N ILE A 37 -6.90 -4.91 20.54
CA ILE A 37 -7.54 -5.65 19.45
C ILE A 37 -7.91 -7.07 19.91
N LEU A 38 -6.97 -7.82 20.49
CA LEU A 38 -7.23 -9.16 21.01
C LEU A 38 -8.33 -9.16 22.08
N THR A 39 -8.34 -8.15 22.95
CA THR A 39 -9.37 -7.96 23.98
C THR A 39 -10.74 -7.68 23.37
N GLY A 40 -10.82 -6.82 22.34
CA GLY A 40 -12.10 -6.54 21.69
C GLY A 40 -12.66 -7.75 20.94
N PHE A 41 -11.81 -8.47 20.20
CA PHE A 41 -12.26 -9.67 19.50
C PHE A 41 -12.62 -10.81 20.46
N SER A 42 -11.96 -10.95 21.61
CA SER A 42 -12.33 -11.98 22.61
C SER A 42 -13.74 -11.78 23.16
N LYS A 43 -14.21 -10.51 23.20
CA LYS A 43 -15.55 -10.09 23.63
C LYS A 43 -16.65 -10.24 22.58
N LEU A 44 -16.35 -10.68 21.35
CA LEU A 44 -17.42 -11.09 20.42
C LEU A 44 -18.17 -12.31 21.01
N PRO A 45 -19.43 -12.61 20.67
CA PRO A 45 -20.28 -11.95 19.67
C PRO A 45 -20.72 -10.54 20.08
N CYS A 46 -21.33 -9.83 19.15
CA CYS A 46 -22.09 -8.62 19.44
C CYS A 46 -23.53 -8.78 18.96
N LYS A 47 -24.42 -7.93 19.49
CA LYS A 47 -25.80 -7.85 19.01
C LYS A 47 -25.82 -7.51 17.51
N LEU A 48 -26.71 -8.17 16.77
CA LEU A 48 -26.85 -8.03 15.33
C LEU A 48 -28.30 -7.76 14.92
N ASP A 49 -28.51 -6.78 14.07
CA ASP A 49 -29.79 -6.56 13.39
C ASP A 49 -29.66 -6.91 11.90
N ILE A 50 -30.58 -7.73 11.38
CA ILE A 50 -30.58 -8.24 10.01
C ILE A 50 -31.84 -7.77 9.28
N ILE A 51 -31.67 -7.19 8.10
CA ILE A 51 -32.76 -6.87 7.17
C ILE A 51 -32.50 -7.67 5.89
N GLU A 52 -33.41 -8.55 5.50
CA GLU A 52 -33.35 -9.23 4.21
C GLU A 52 -33.82 -8.25 3.11
N VAL A 53 -33.09 -8.21 1.99
CA VAL A 53 -33.33 -7.24 0.90
C VAL A 53 -33.63 -8.01 -0.39
N ASN A 54 -34.75 -7.69 -1.05
CA ASN A 54 -35.04 -8.15 -2.39
C ASN A 54 -34.26 -7.28 -3.40
N LEU A 55 -33.33 -7.87 -4.15
CA LEU A 55 -32.43 -7.15 -5.05
C LEU A 55 -33.01 -6.98 -6.46
N ASP A 56 -34.09 -7.69 -6.78
CA ASP A 56 -34.76 -7.63 -8.07
C ASP A 56 -36.27 -7.82 -7.89
N GLU A 57 -37.03 -6.75 -8.13
CA GLU A 57 -38.49 -6.76 -8.08
C GLU A 57 -39.12 -7.84 -8.98
N ASN A 58 -38.42 -8.21 -10.07
CA ASN A 58 -38.89 -9.24 -11.01
C ASN A 58 -38.38 -10.64 -10.67
N ASN A 59 -37.44 -10.77 -9.74
CA ASN A 59 -36.89 -12.05 -9.33
C ASN A 59 -36.74 -12.15 -7.80
N PRO A 60 -37.81 -12.59 -7.10
CA PRO A 60 -37.81 -12.74 -5.63
C PRO A 60 -36.79 -13.74 -5.08
N SER A 61 -36.15 -14.55 -5.94
CA SER A 61 -35.07 -15.45 -5.53
C SER A 61 -33.73 -14.73 -5.39
N LYS A 62 -33.59 -13.51 -5.91
CA LYS A 62 -32.36 -12.73 -5.81
C LYS A 62 -32.36 -11.90 -4.53
N ARG A 63 -31.88 -12.50 -3.44
CA ARG A 63 -31.84 -11.87 -2.11
C ARG A 63 -30.47 -11.35 -1.76
N GLY A 64 -30.45 -10.29 -0.97
CA GLY A 64 -29.30 -9.75 -0.26
C GLY A 64 -29.65 -9.52 1.21
N CYS A 65 -28.73 -8.92 1.97
CA CYS A 65 -29.04 -8.51 3.33
C CYS A 65 -28.26 -7.27 3.78
N LEU A 66 -28.86 -6.53 4.71
CA LEU A 66 -28.21 -5.53 5.52
C LEU A 66 -27.98 -6.07 6.93
N LEU A 67 -26.75 -5.96 7.42
CA LEU A 67 -26.34 -6.38 8.75
C LEU A 67 -25.87 -5.16 9.52
N LYS A 68 -26.38 -4.94 10.73
CA LYS A 68 -25.84 -3.95 11.67
C LYS A 68 -25.22 -4.66 12.86
N TYR A 69 -23.91 -4.52 13.01
CA TYR A 69 -23.14 -5.00 14.16
C TYR A 69 -23.13 -3.91 15.23
N ASP A 70 -23.70 -4.16 16.41
CA ASP A 70 -23.75 -3.21 17.52
C ASP A 70 -22.58 -3.45 18.47
N LEU A 71 -21.53 -2.64 18.35
CA LEU A 71 -20.29 -2.82 19.10
C LEU A 71 -20.35 -2.25 20.52
N THR A 72 -21.48 -1.63 20.90
CA THR A 72 -21.76 -1.28 22.30
C THR A 72 -22.16 -2.50 23.12
N SER A 73 -22.77 -3.49 22.48
CA SER A 73 -23.38 -4.67 23.10
C SER A 73 -22.54 -5.93 22.83
N LEU A 74 -21.28 -5.90 23.26
CA LEU A 74 -20.37 -7.04 23.15
C LEU A 74 -20.70 -8.11 24.20
N GLU A 75 -20.34 -9.35 23.92
CA GLU A 75 -20.69 -10.57 24.67
C GLU A 75 -22.19 -10.92 24.60
N GLU A 76 -22.98 -10.14 23.86
CA GLU A 76 -24.37 -10.43 23.55
C GLU A 76 -24.49 -11.15 22.20
N SER A 77 -25.15 -12.30 22.20
CA SER A 77 -25.38 -13.10 20.98
C SER A 77 -26.78 -12.87 20.37
N LYS A 78 -27.42 -11.74 20.70
CA LYS A 78 -28.79 -11.46 20.27
C LYS A 78 -28.84 -11.08 18.79
N ILE A 79 -29.65 -11.80 18.02
CA ILE A 79 -29.93 -11.50 16.61
C ILE A 79 -31.40 -11.07 16.47
N THR A 80 -31.63 -9.90 15.90
CA THR A 80 -32.96 -9.43 15.50
C THR A 80 -33.09 -9.53 13.99
N ILE A 81 -34.15 -10.17 13.50
CA ILE A 81 -34.47 -10.23 12.06
C ILE A 81 -35.67 -9.33 11.83
N HIS A 82 -35.54 -8.41 10.88
CA HIS A 82 -36.57 -7.44 10.50
C HIS A 82 -37.28 -7.87 9.21
N ASP A 83 -38.36 -7.16 8.87
CA ASP A 83 -39.14 -7.41 7.66
C ASP A 83 -38.29 -7.31 6.38
N ILE A 84 -38.66 -8.09 5.36
CA ILE A 84 -38.06 -8.05 4.03
C ILE A 84 -38.44 -6.72 3.36
N ILE A 85 -37.48 -6.08 2.69
CA ILE A 85 -37.69 -4.82 1.95
C ILE A 85 -37.20 -4.93 0.51
N GLU A 86 -37.67 -4.04 -0.37
CA GLU A 86 -37.13 -3.87 -1.72
C GLU A 86 -35.87 -3.01 -1.72
N CYS A 87 -34.93 -3.30 -2.64
CA CYS A 87 -33.68 -2.56 -2.79
C CYS A 87 -33.87 -1.23 -3.54
N ASN A 88 -34.73 -0.35 -3.01
CA ASN A 88 -34.90 1.02 -3.50
C ASN A 88 -34.57 2.06 -2.41
N THR A 89 -34.23 3.28 -2.83
CA THR A 89 -33.65 4.30 -1.92
C THR A 89 -34.60 4.64 -0.77
N GLU A 90 -35.90 4.75 -1.06
CA GLU A 90 -36.91 5.15 -0.07
C GLU A 90 -37.16 4.05 0.98
N GLU A 91 -37.25 2.79 0.54
CA GLU A 91 -37.42 1.67 1.46
C GLU A 91 -36.18 1.42 2.31
N LEU A 92 -34.99 1.48 1.71
CA LEU A 92 -33.72 1.41 2.44
C LEU A 92 -33.64 2.54 3.47
N LYS A 93 -33.95 3.80 3.10
CA LYS A 93 -33.93 4.94 4.02
C LYS A 93 -34.86 4.70 5.21
N LYS A 94 -36.12 4.31 4.97
CA LYS A 94 -37.11 4.02 6.02
C LYS A 94 -36.65 2.88 6.94
N ALA A 95 -36.13 1.80 6.37
CA ALA A 95 -35.68 0.64 7.13
C ALA A 95 -34.45 0.96 7.98
N LEU A 96 -33.49 1.72 7.45
CA LEU A 96 -32.32 2.20 8.19
C LEU A 96 -32.70 3.12 9.36
N GLN A 97 -33.71 3.99 9.20
CA GLN A 97 -34.20 4.82 10.29
C GLN A 97 -34.93 4.00 11.35
N LYS A 98 -35.90 3.18 10.92
CA LYS A 98 -36.78 2.42 11.82
C LYS A 98 -36.03 1.32 12.57
N ASN A 99 -35.25 0.51 11.86
CA ASN A 99 -34.69 -0.73 12.39
C ASN A 99 -33.26 -0.55 12.90
N PHE A 100 -32.47 0.32 12.25
CA PHE A 100 -31.08 0.58 12.65
C PHE A 100 -30.93 1.86 13.49
N CYS A 101 -32.01 2.61 13.72
CA CYS A 101 -32.03 3.86 14.49
C CYS A 101 -31.07 4.92 13.94
N LEU A 102 -30.87 4.97 12.62
CA LEU A 102 -30.00 5.98 12.01
C LEU A 102 -30.74 7.33 11.90
N SER A 103 -29.99 8.43 12.04
CA SER A 103 -30.52 9.77 11.78
C SER A 103 -30.94 9.92 10.32
N GLU A 104 -31.83 10.87 10.03
CA GLU A 104 -32.34 11.09 8.68
C GLU A 104 -31.21 11.29 7.66
N ASN A 105 -30.27 12.20 7.96
CA ASN A 105 -29.12 12.47 7.11
C ASN A 105 -28.29 11.20 6.86
N ARG A 106 -27.99 10.43 7.91
CA ARG A 106 -27.19 9.20 7.76
C ARG A 106 -27.91 8.13 6.95
N SER A 107 -29.20 7.93 7.19
CA SER A 107 -30.00 6.98 6.42
C SER A 107 -30.07 7.33 4.93
N GLU A 108 -30.10 8.62 4.60
CA GLU A 108 -30.13 9.10 3.22
C GLU A 108 -28.80 8.89 2.49
N VAL A 109 -27.69 9.21 3.16
CA VAL A 109 -26.35 8.96 2.61
C VAL A 109 -26.14 7.45 2.38
N LEU A 110 -26.44 6.61 3.37
CA LEU A 110 -26.20 5.17 3.27
C LEU A 110 -27.09 4.51 2.21
N SER A 111 -28.38 4.82 2.17
CA SER A 111 -29.29 4.27 1.15
C SER A 111 -28.87 4.65 -0.27
N THR A 112 -28.41 5.89 -0.47
CA THR A 112 -27.88 6.37 -1.75
C THR A 112 -26.63 5.60 -2.16
N GLU A 113 -25.68 5.42 -1.24
CA GLU A 113 -24.41 4.72 -1.52
C GLU A 113 -24.63 3.22 -1.79
N ILE A 114 -25.52 2.55 -1.04
CA ILE A 114 -25.90 1.15 -1.28
C ILE A 114 -26.46 0.98 -2.70
N ASN A 115 -27.38 1.86 -3.11
CA ASN A 115 -27.98 1.79 -4.45
C ASN A 115 -27.01 2.13 -5.58
N LYS A 116 -26.02 2.98 -5.34
CA LYS A 116 -24.95 3.26 -6.32
C LYS A 116 -23.98 2.08 -6.45
N ALA A 117 -23.57 1.50 -5.32
CA ALA A 117 -22.58 0.43 -5.29
C ALA A 117 -23.09 -0.81 -6.04
N LYS A 118 -24.38 -1.17 -5.85
CA LYS A 118 -25.00 -2.38 -6.42
C LYS A 118 -24.21 -3.68 -6.15
N SER A 119 -23.35 -3.65 -5.14
CA SER A 119 -22.45 -4.74 -4.73
C SER A 119 -22.22 -4.67 -3.22
N THR A 120 -21.61 -5.72 -2.66
CA THR A 120 -21.17 -5.75 -1.25
C THR A 120 -20.45 -4.45 -0.84
N ALA A 121 -20.90 -3.84 0.26
CA ALA A 121 -20.38 -2.57 0.76
C ALA A 121 -20.47 -2.47 2.28
N GLY A 122 -19.48 -1.80 2.89
CA GLY A 122 -19.35 -1.64 4.33
C GLY A 122 -19.35 -0.18 4.74
N PHE A 123 -20.08 0.15 5.81
CA PHE A 123 -20.31 1.52 6.28
C PHE A 123 -20.00 1.61 7.77
N PRO A 124 -18.85 2.20 8.15
CA PRO A 124 -18.50 2.40 9.55
C PRO A 124 -19.39 3.48 10.18
N LEU A 125 -19.88 3.20 11.39
CA LEU A 125 -20.53 4.15 12.28
C LEU A 125 -19.66 4.31 13.54
N GLU A 126 -20.03 5.24 14.42
CA GLU A 126 -19.26 5.53 15.64
C GLU A 126 -19.12 4.29 16.54
N ASP A 127 -20.23 3.59 16.79
CA ASP A 127 -20.30 2.40 17.64
C ASP A 127 -20.92 1.17 16.96
N ALA A 128 -21.04 1.20 15.65
CA ALA A 128 -21.64 0.13 14.88
C ALA A 128 -21.00 0.01 13.50
N TYR A 129 -21.31 -1.09 12.82
CA TYR A 129 -20.93 -1.29 11.42
C TYR A 129 -22.16 -1.74 10.65
N VAL A 130 -22.43 -1.12 9.50
CA VAL A 130 -23.48 -1.59 8.58
C VAL A 130 -22.83 -2.27 7.38
N HIS A 131 -23.25 -3.48 7.07
CA HIS A 131 -22.74 -4.28 5.97
C HIS A 131 -23.89 -4.62 5.02
N PHE A 132 -23.81 -4.17 3.78
CA PHE A 132 -24.69 -4.58 2.70
C PHE A 132 -24.05 -5.71 1.91
N LEU A 133 -24.81 -6.78 1.67
CA LEU A 133 -24.42 -7.95 0.92
C LEU A 133 -25.42 -8.15 -0.22
N ASP A 134 -24.92 -8.27 -1.44
CA ASP A 134 -25.72 -8.44 -2.66
C ASP A 134 -26.06 -9.92 -2.95
N TYR A 135 -26.03 -10.76 -1.91
CA TYR A 135 -26.33 -12.19 -1.99
C TYR A 135 -26.92 -12.71 -0.66
N ASP A 136 -27.61 -13.85 -0.73
CA ASP A 136 -28.11 -14.56 0.45
C ASP A 136 -26.95 -15.25 1.18
N ILE A 137 -26.68 -14.82 2.41
CA ILE A 137 -25.60 -15.38 3.22
C ILE A 137 -25.85 -16.81 3.69
N LYS A 138 -27.11 -17.26 3.74
CA LYS A 138 -27.45 -18.65 4.08
C LYS A 138 -27.04 -19.60 2.97
N GLU A 139 -27.10 -19.15 1.72
CA GLU A 139 -26.73 -19.92 0.53
C GLU A 139 -25.24 -19.78 0.18
N ASN A 140 -24.60 -18.67 0.58
CA ASN A 140 -23.21 -18.34 0.22
C ASN A 140 -22.31 -18.15 1.47
N PHE A 141 -22.44 -19.03 2.45
CA PHE A 141 -21.77 -18.90 3.74
C PHE A 141 -20.24 -18.81 3.65
N ASP A 142 -19.59 -19.68 2.87
CA ASP A 142 -18.13 -19.67 2.73
C ASP A 142 -17.62 -18.37 2.12
N LYS A 143 -18.34 -17.85 1.12
CA LYS A 143 -18.06 -16.53 0.53
C LYS A 143 -18.15 -15.43 1.58
N PHE A 144 -19.22 -15.43 2.38
CA PHE A 144 -19.40 -14.43 3.46
C PHE A 144 -18.31 -14.52 4.53
N LYS A 145 -17.94 -15.74 4.94
CA LYS A 145 -16.87 -16.01 5.90
C LYS A 145 -15.52 -15.47 5.43
N ASP A 146 -15.21 -15.62 4.14
CA ASP A 146 -14.00 -15.06 3.54
C ASP A 146 -14.08 -13.53 3.39
N GLU A 147 -15.22 -12.98 2.94
CA GLU A 147 -15.41 -11.54 2.77
C GLU A 147 -15.36 -10.76 4.08
N MET A 148 -15.83 -11.34 5.19
CA MET A 148 -15.69 -10.76 6.53
C MET A 148 -14.22 -10.55 6.97
N THR A 149 -13.24 -11.04 6.19
CA THR A 149 -11.82 -10.83 6.50
C THR A 149 -11.20 -9.60 5.84
N SER A 150 -11.82 -9.00 4.81
CA SER A 150 -11.16 -7.98 3.97
C SER A 150 -11.55 -6.52 4.33
N PRO A 151 -12.79 -6.03 4.09
CA PRO A 151 -13.19 -4.67 4.46
C PRO A 151 -13.65 -4.53 5.92
N PHE A 152 -14.11 -5.62 6.53
CA PHE A 152 -14.64 -5.64 7.90
C PHE A 152 -13.52 -5.58 8.95
N TYR A 153 -12.36 -6.16 8.62
CA TYR A 153 -11.25 -6.31 9.55
C TYR A 153 -10.60 -4.98 9.97
N PRO A 154 -10.24 -4.05 9.05
CA PRO A 154 -9.63 -2.77 9.43
C PRO A 154 -10.50 -1.96 10.39
N PHE A 155 -11.82 -1.94 10.16
CA PHE A 155 -12.74 -1.21 11.02
C PHE A 155 -12.78 -1.80 12.44
N PHE A 156 -12.95 -3.11 12.59
CA PHE A 156 -13.01 -3.75 13.91
C PHE A 156 -11.68 -3.62 14.66
N THR A 157 -10.55 -3.75 13.96
CA THR A 157 -9.25 -3.53 14.59
C THR A 157 -9.08 -2.09 15.06
N ASP A 158 -9.48 -1.10 14.27
CA ASP A 158 -9.40 0.31 14.64
C ASP A 158 -10.35 0.64 15.80
N TYR A 159 -11.58 0.15 15.75
CA TYR A 159 -12.58 0.32 16.81
C TYR A 159 -12.09 -0.28 18.13
N PHE A 160 -11.66 -1.54 18.14
CA PHE A 160 -11.19 -2.19 19.35
C PHE A 160 -9.87 -1.61 19.86
N ALA A 161 -8.97 -1.20 18.97
CA ALA A 161 -7.77 -0.48 19.37
C ALA A 161 -8.13 0.86 20.05
N GLN A 162 -9.11 1.60 19.54
CA GLN A 162 -9.53 2.86 20.18
C GLN A 162 -10.26 2.62 21.51
N LYS A 163 -11.17 1.64 21.56
CA LYS A 163 -12.03 1.36 22.72
C LYS A 163 -11.30 0.69 23.88
N TYR A 164 -10.38 -0.23 23.59
CA TYR A 164 -9.73 -1.07 24.61
C TYR A 164 -8.26 -0.76 24.82
N ASN A 165 -7.66 0.18 24.09
CA ASN A 165 -6.29 0.59 24.39
C ASN A 165 -6.30 1.48 25.64
N THR A 166 -5.87 0.88 26.75
CA THR A 166 -5.77 1.53 28.06
C THR A 166 -4.48 2.33 28.22
N VAL A 167 -3.57 2.29 27.25
CA VAL A 167 -2.37 3.12 27.27
C VAL A 167 -2.79 4.54 26.87
N GLU A 168 -2.76 5.42 27.86
CA GLU A 168 -2.93 6.85 27.64
C GLU A 168 -1.93 7.29 26.58
N LYS A 169 -2.44 7.73 25.41
CA LYS A 169 -1.57 8.27 24.37
C LYS A 169 -0.92 9.52 24.93
N ILE A 170 0.40 9.52 24.98
CA ILE A 170 1.16 10.70 25.34
C ILE A 170 0.87 11.75 24.26
N ASP A 171 0.11 12.78 24.61
CA ASP A 171 -0.04 13.96 23.78
C ASP A 171 1.25 14.76 23.88
N PHE A 172 2.17 14.51 22.96
CA PHE A 172 3.45 15.21 22.92
C PHE A 172 3.30 16.71 22.70
N ASN A 173 2.24 17.16 22.02
CA ASN A 173 1.99 18.59 21.85
C ASN A 173 1.65 19.23 23.19
N LYS A 174 0.80 18.57 23.98
CA LYS A 174 0.49 19.02 25.34
C LYS A 174 1.69 18.86 26.28
N LEU A 175 2.40 17.73 26.22
CA LEU A 175 3.53 17.41 27.11
C LEU A 175 4.69 18.38 26.94
N TYR A 176 4.97 18.80 25.71
CA TYR A 176 6.07 19.70 25.38
C TYR A 176 5.62 21.10 24.96
N GLU A 177 4.34 21.45 25.19
CA GLU A 177 3.76 22.74 24.84
C GLU A 177 4.01 23.14 23.37
N LEU A 178 3.98 22.15 22.46
CA LEU A 178 4.23 22.36 21.03
C LEU A 178 3.06 23.13 20.43
N LEU A 179 3.37 24.30 19.87
CA LEU A 179 2.41 25.09 19.12
C LEU A 179 2.33 24.55 17.68
N PRO A 180 1.13 24.51 17.07
CA PRO A 180 1.00 24.22 15.65
C PRO A 180 1.86 25.16 14.81
N GLU A 181 2.52 24.62 13.79
CA GLU A 181 3.26 25.45 12.83
C GLU A 181 2.31 26.44 12.16
N LYS A 182 2.78 27.67 11.96
CA LYS A 182 1.99 28.70 11.28
C LYS A 182 1.76 28.28 9.82
N THR A 183 0.52 28.28 9.38
CA THR A 183 0.20 28.07 7.96
C THR A 183 0.79 29.18 7.12
N ILE A 184 1.57 28.81 6.11
CA ILE A 184 2.19 29.74 5.16
C ILE A 184 1.23 29.90 3.95
N PRO A 185 0.88 31.13 3.52
CA PRO A 185 0.02 31.33 2.36
C PRO A 185 0.74 30.90 1.07
N ILE A 186 -0.02 30.42 0.09
CA ILE A 186 0.55 29.92 -1.19
C ILE A 186 1.41 30.98 -1.91
N SER A 187 1.05 32.26 -1.79
CA SER A 187 1.81 33.39 -2.36
C SER A 187 3.24 33.49 -1.81
N GLU A 188 3.48 32.97 -0.61
CA GLU A 188 4.82 32.92 -0.01
C GLU A 188 5.62 31.71 -0.51
N TYR A 189 4.97 30.56 -0.73
CA TYR A 189 5.60 29.39 -1.37
C TYR A 189 6.00 29.63 -2.84
N LEU A 190 5.29 30.51 -3.54
CA LEU A 190 5.57 30.83 -4.94
C LEU A 190 6.62 31.94 -5.10
N LYS A 191 7.23 32.43 -4.00
CA LYS A 191 8.37 33.34 -4.11
C LYS A 191 9.62 32.56 -4.50
N PRO A 192 10.46 33.09 -5.41
CA PRO A 192 11.74 32.48 -5.70
C PRO A 192 12.58 32.36 -4.43
N ASP A 193 13.24 31.21 -4.25
CA ASP A 193 14.26 31.08 -3.22
C ASP A 193 15.45 31.95 -3.61
N LEU A 194 15.88 32.85 -2.72
CA LEU A 194 16.97 33.79 -3.01
C LEU A 194 18.27 33.07 -3.39
N ARG A 195 18.49 31.85 -2.90
CA ARG A 195 19.66 31.03 -3.26
C ARG A 195 19.60 30.51 -4.70
N GLY A 196 18.39 30.36 -5.25
CA GLY A 196 18.12 29.94 -6.62
C GLY A 196 17.97 31.11 -7.61
N SER A 197 18.03 32.35 -7.13
CA SER A 197 17.77 33.58 -7.92
C SER A 197 18.72 33.81 -9.09
N ALA A 198 19.82 33.07 -9.17
CA ALA A 198 20.74 33.07 -10.32
C ALA A 198 20.12 32.48 -11.59
N TYR A 199 18.98 31.79 -11.50
CA TYR A 199 18.29 31.16 -12.62
C TYR A 199 16.81 31.55 -12.63
N THR A 200 16.26 31.66 -13.84
CA THR A 200 14.82 31.68 -14.10
C THR A 200 14.27 30.26 -14.23
N ILE A 201 12.95 30.10 -14.09
CA ILE A 201 12.28 28.81 -14.31
C ILE A 201 12.55 28.31 -15.74
N GLU A 202 12.48 29.20 -16.72
CA GLU A 202 12.70 28.90 -18.13
C GLU A 202 14.13 28.41 -18.41
N GLU A 203 15.13 28.98 -17.73
CA GLU A 203 16.51 28.51 -17.82
C GLU A 203 16.69 27.11 -17.23
N LEU A 204 16.10 26.84 -16.06
CA LEU A 204 16.14 25.50 -15.45
C LEU A 204 15.42 24.47 -16.34
N GLN A 205 14.26 24.82 -16.90
CA GLN A 205 13.54 23.98 -17.86
C GLN A 205 14.38 23.69 -19.10
N LYS A 206 15.02 24.72 -19.67
CA LYS A 206 15.88 24.58 -20.83
C LYS A 206 17.06 23.66 -20.54
N GLN A 207 17.70 23.80 -19.38
CA GLN A 207 18.79 22.91 -18.96
C GLN A 207 18.36 21.44 -19.00
N VAL A 208 17.26 21.09 -18.33
CA VAL A 208 16.85 19.68 -18.23
C VAL A 208 16.14 19.17 -19.48
N SER A 209 15.70 20.04 -20.40
CA SER A 209 14.97 19.63 -21.61
C SER A 209 15.78 18.70 -22.52
N SER A 210 17.10 18.86 -22.57
CA SER A 210 18.02 18.02 -23.35
C SER A 210 18.18 16.61 -22.80
N LEU A 211 17.89 16.40 -21.51
CA LEU A 211 18.04 15.12 -20.82
C LEU A 211 16.88 14.19 -21.16
N SER A 212 17.06 13.37 -22.19
CA SER A 212 16.04 12.45 -22.72
C SER A 212 16.46 10.99 -22.59
N LEU A 213 15.55 10.17 -22.05
CA LEU A 213 15.71 8.73 -22.00
C LEU A 213 15.25 8.08 -23.32
N ILE A 214 15.98 7.08 -23.80
CA ILE A 214 15.67 6.40 -25.06
C ILE A 214 14.34 5.61 -24.99
N PRO A 215 13.67 5.34 -26.12
CA PRO A 215 12.37 4.65 -26.12
C PRO A 215 12.36 3.29 -25.43
N LYS A 216 13.48 2.55 -25.49
CA LYS A 216 13.67 1.23 -24.87
C LYS A 216 13.65 1.24 -23.33
N VAL A 217 13.80 2.41 -22.69
CA VAL A 217 13.73 2.51 -21.22
C VAL A 217 12.27 2.29 -20.77
N PRO A 218 12.00 1.50 -19.71
CA PRO A 218 10.65 1.27 -19.22
C PRO A 218 9.94 2.56 -18.77
N ASP A 219 8.63 2.64 -18.97
CA ASP A 219 7.85 3.85 -18.68
C ASP A 219 7.85 4.23 -17.19
N THR A 220 7.92 3.24 -16.29
CA THR A 220 8.11 3.48 -14.85
C THR A 220 9.39 4.27 -14.57
N VAL A 221 10.51 3.89 -15.21
CA VAL A 221 11.80 4.58 -15.07
C VAL A 221 11.72 5.98 -15.70
N LYS A 222 11.10 6.11 -16.87
CA LYS A 222 10.88 7.42 -17.53
C LYS A 222 10.06 8.37 -16.65
N SER A 223 8.97 7.88 -16.07
CA SER A 223 8.12 8.65 -15.17
C SER A 223 8.91 9.11 -13.95
N MET A 224 9.69 8.22 -13.33
CA MET A 224 10.52 8.59 -12.18
C MET A 224 11.58 9.64 -12.54
N PHE A 225 12.27 9.46 -13.66
CA PHE A 225 13.27 10.42 -14.11
C PHE A 225 12.64 11.77 -14.48
N LYS A 226 11.44 11.77 -15.07
CA LYS A 226 10.66 13.01 -15.30
C LYS A 226 10.36 13.73 -13.99
N THR A 227 9.91 13.04 -12.95
CA THR A 227 9.69 13.65 -11.64
C THR A 227 10.97 14.28 -11.09
N ALA A 228 12.14 13.65 -11.27
CA ALA A 228 13.41 14.26 -10.87
C ALA A 228 13.69 15.58 -11.62
N LYS A 229 13.39 15.64 -12.93
CA LYS A 229 13.49 16.88 -13.73
C LYS A 229 12.50 17.95 -13.28
N ASP A 230 11.26 17.56 -12.99
CA ASP A 230 10.23 18.48 -12.50
C ASP A 230 10.64 19.08 -11.14
N LEU A 231 11.17 18.26 -10.23
CA LEU A 231 11.72 18.71 -8.95
C LEU A 231 12.90 19.68 -9.12
N TYR A 232 13.78 19.42 -10.09
CA TYR A 232 14.89 20.33 -10.41
C TYR A 232 14.38 21.71 -10.81
N VAL A 233 13.34 21.78 -11.65
CA VAL A 233 12.73 23.06 -12.05
C VAL A 233 12.04 23.74 -10.86
N LEU A 234 11.27 22.99 -10.08
CA LEU A 234 10.58 23.50 -8.88
C LEU A 234 11.54 23.95 -7.78
N SER A 235 12.82 23.58 -7.88
CA SER A 235 13.87 24.05 -6.96
C SER A 235 14.10 25.56 -7.02
N PHE A 236 13.58 26.22 -8.06
CA PHE A 236 13.45 27.68 -8.11
C PHE A 236 12.69 28.26 -6.91
N PHE A 237 11.63 27.58 -6.46
CA PHE A 237 10.81 28.02 -5.31
C PHE A 237 11.32 27.51 -3.97
N ASN A 238 12.05 26.40 -3.98
CA ASN A 238 12.62 25.80 -2.77
C ASN A 238 13.96 25.14 -3.10
N TYR A 239 15.05 25.79 -2.71
CA TYR A 239 16.39 25.38 -3.11
C TYR A 239 16.77 23.95 -2.66
N GLN A 240 16.18 23.45 -1.57
CA GLN A 240 16.42 22.09 -1.07
C GLN A 240 15.94 21.03 -2.07
N LEU A 241 15.01 21.36 -2.97
CA LEU A 241 14.54 20.45 -4.00
C LEU A 241 15.64 20.09 -5.02
N PHE A 242 16.76 20.82 -5.11
CA PHE A 242 17.89 20.40 -5.95
C PHE A 242 18.51 19.09 -5.43
N THR A 243 18.63 18.98 -4.09
CA THR A 243 19.06 17.73 -3.46
C THR A 243 18.01 16.63 -3.66
N VAL A 244 16.72 16.95 -3.53
CA VAL A 244 15.64 15.97 -3.69
C VAL A 244 15.57 15.45 -5.13
N ALA A 245 15.70 16.33 -6.13
CA ALA A 245 15.79 15.98 -7.55
C ALA A 245 16.95 15.01 -7.80
N SER A 246 18.12 15.30 -7.22
CA SER A 246 19.30 14.44 -7.29
C SER A 246 19.04 13.07 -6.67
N HIS A 247 18.46 13.02 -5.47
CA HIS A 247 18.09 11.76 -4.82
C HIS A 247 17.09 10.95 -5.67
N TYR A 248 16.07 11.61 -6.23
CA TYR A 248 15.05 10.97 -7.04
C TYR A 248 15.61 10.44 -8.37
N SER A 249 16.60 11.12 -8.94
CA SER A 249 17.33 10.62 -10.12
C SER A 249 18.13 9.36 -9.79
N LEU A 250 18.75 9.26 -8.60
CA LEU A 250 19.41 8.03 -8.13
C LEU A 250 18.41 6.88 -7.96
N LEU A 251 17.21 7.15 -7.43
CA LEU A 251 16.14 6.13 -7.34
C LEU A 251 15.70 5.64 -8.72
N SER A 252 15.64 6.53 -9.72
CA SER A 252 15.32 6.13 -11.09
C SER A 252 16.40 5.22 -11.69
N PHE A 253 17.68 5.47 -11.39
CA PHE A 253 18.79 4.62 -11.79
C PHE A 253 18.76 3.24 -11.08
N ASP A 254 18.43 3.22 -9.80
CA ASP A 254 18.26 1.98 -9.02
C ASP A 254 17.16 1.10 -9.62
N THR A 255 16.03 1.73 -9.94
CA THR A 255 14.90 1.07 -10.59
C THR A 255 15.27 0.58 -11.99
N ALA A 256 16.06 1.35 -12.75
CA ALA A 256 16.56 0.96 -14.06
C ALA A 256 17.44 -0.30 -14.03
N LEU A 257 18.30 -0.46 -13.00
CA LEU A 257 19.09 -1.68 -12.80
C LEU A 257 18.20 -2.91 -12.60
N GLU A 258 17.16 -2.78 -11.78
CA GLU A 258 16.20 -3.85 -11.51
C GLU A 258 15.44 -4.24 -12.78
N TYR A 259 14.90 -3.25 -13.50
CA TYR A 259 14.20 -3.51 -14.75
C TYR A 259 15.09 -4.18 -15.78
N ARG A 260 16.35 -3.75 -15.91
CA ARG A 260 17.26 -4.37 -16.88
C ARG A 260 17.47 -5.86 -16.59
N PHE A 261 17.59 -6.23 -15.32
CA PHE A 261 17.67 -7.64 -14.94
C PHE A 261 16.38 -8.41 -15.23
N ILE A 262 15.21 -7.79 -14.97
CA ILE A 262 13.91 -8.41 -15.26
C ILE A 262 13.66 -8.59 -16.77
N THR A 263 14.11 -7.65 -17.61
CA THR A 263 14.04 -7.80 -19.07
C THR A 263 14.74 -9.08 -19.54
N ASP A 264 15.88 -9.43 -18.96
CA ASP A 264 16.61 -10.67 -19.30
C ASP A 264 15.93 -11.95 -18.77
N ILE A 265 15.05 -11.84 -17.78
CA ILE A 265 14.22 -12.95 -17.27
C ILE A 265 13.00 -13.18 -18.17
N GLY A 266 12.42 -12.11 -18.71
CA GLY A 266 11.18 -12.16 -19.49
C GLY A 266 9.92 -12.31 -18.64
N ASN A 267 8.83 -12.79 -19.25
CA ASN A 267 7.50 -12.83 -18.62
C ASN A 267 7.28 -13.97 -17.62
N LYS A 268 8.26 -14.87 -17.47
CA LYS A 268 8.18 -16.05 -16.60
C LYS A 268 9.49 -16.27 -15.86
N ALA A 269 9.41 -16.32 -14.54
CA ALA A 269 10.54 -16.63 -13.66
C ALA A 269 10.32 -18.00 -13.00
N GLN A 270 11.31 -18.88 -13.15
CA GLN A 270 11.41 -20.15 -12.44
C GLN A 270 12.43 -20.00 -11.32
N ILE A 271 11.96 -20.08 -10.07
CA ILE A 271 12.77 -20.02 -8.87
C ILE A 271 13.08 -21.46 -8.44
N HIS A 272 14.36 -21.82 -8.45
CA HIS A 272 14.86 -23.13 -8.07
C HIS A 272 15.58 -23.06 -6.72
N TYR A 273 15.26 -23.98 -5.82
CA TYR A 273 15.99 -24.24 -4.59
C TYR A 273 16.04 -25.74 -4.33
N GLU A 274 17.23 -26.34 -4.46
CA GLU A 274 17.39 -27.81 -4.38
C GLU A 274 16.44 -28.48 -5.38
N ASP A 275 15.52 -29.34 -4.93
CA ASP A 275 14.56 -30.02 -5.81
C ASP A 275 13.24 -29.23 -6.00
N GLU A 276 13.06 -28.11 -5.30
CA GLU A 276 11.86 -27.29 -5.40
C GLU A 276 11.93 -26.29 -6.56
N ILE A 277 10.85 -26.23 -7.34
CA ILE A 277 10.65 -25.27 -8.43
C ILE A 277 9.37 -24.49 -8.17
N GLN A 278 9.48 -23.17 -8.17
CA GLN A 278 8.35 -22.25 -8.05
C GLN A 278 8.30 -21.33 -9.27
N GLU A 279 7.11 -21.15 -9.83
CA GLU A 279 6.91 -20.32 -11.01
C GLU A 279 6.24 -18.99 -10.63
N LEU A 280 6.70 -17.91 -11.26
CA LEU A 280 6.09 -16.58 -11.20
C LEU A 280 5.84 -16.05 -12.62
N THR A 281 4.59 -15.71 -12.90
CA THR A 281 4.19 -15.00 -14.13
C THR A 281 4.26 -13.50 -13.93
N ASN A 282 4.67 -12.76 -14.97
CA ASN A 282 4.88 -11.30 -14.94
C ASN A 282 5.74 -10.88 -13.73
N PRO A 283 6.97 -11.43 -13.63
CA PRO A 283 7.83 -11.18 -12.49
C PRO A 283 8.25 -9.71 -12.43
N THR A 284 8.36 -9.20 -11.21
CA THR A 284 9.10 -7.97 -10.93
C THR A 284 10.23 -8.32 -9.97
N TYR A 285 11.27 -7.48 -9.92
CA TYR A 285 12.38 -7.69 -9.00
C TYR A 285 11.88 -7.79 -7.55
N SER A 286 11.00 -6.87 -7.15
CA SER A 286 10.37 -6.87 -5.82
C SER A 286 9.52 -8.12 -5.53
N LYS A 287 8.75 -8.62 -6.52
CA LYS A 287 7.97 -9.87 -6.35
C LYS A 287 8.88 -11.07 -6.10
N ILE A 288 9.94 -11.21 -6.89
CA ILE A 288 10.91 -12.30 -6.70
C ILE A 288 11.58 -12.14 -5.33
N PHE A 289 12.14 -10.96 -5.03
CA PHE A 289 12.81 -10.70 -3.76
C PHE A 289 11.92 -10.97 -2.54
N SER A 290 10.67 -10.48 -2.54
CA SER A 290 9.70 -10.73 -1.46
C SER A 290 9.39 -12.21 -1.31
N ARG A 291 9.24 -12.95 -2.42
CA ARG A 291 9.04 -14.41 -2.38
C ARG A 291 10.22 -15.11 -1.73
N LEU A 292 11.45 -14.74 -2.10
CA LEU A 292 12.67 -15.30 -1.53
C LEU A 292 12.81 -15.00 -0.03
N GLN A 293 12.53 -13.78 0.40
CA GLN A 293 12.55 -13.43 1.83
C GLN A 293 11.50 -14.20 2.63
N ASN A 294 10.31 -14.40 2.07
CA ASN A 294 9.29 -15.22 2.69
C ASN A 294 9.71 -16.69 2.79
N GLN A 295 10.35 -17.26 1.76
CA GLN A 295 10.86 -18.64 1.84
C GLN A 295 12.01 -18.77 2.84
N LYS A 296 12.91 -17.78 2.90
CA LYS A 296 13.97 -17.74 3.92
C LYS A 296 13.39 -17.81 5.33
N ARG A 297 12.31 -17.06 5.61
CA ARG A 297 11.66 -17.05 6.92
C ARG A 297 10.88 -18.34 7.22
N LYS A 298 10.14 -18.87 6.24
CA LYS A 298 9.23 -20.01 6.46
C LYS A 298 9.92 -21.37 6.37
N GLN A 299 10.89 -21.51 5.49
CA GLN A 299 11.49 -22.78 5.10
C GLN A 299 13.02 -22.78 5.26
N ASN A 300 13.58 -21.73 5.87
CA ASN A 300 15.02 -21.57 6.10
C ASN A 300 15.87 -21.70 4.81
N TRP A 301 15.33 -21.23 3.67
CA TRP A 301 16.04 -21.26 2.39
C TRP A 301 17.36 -20.49 2.46
N LYS A 302 18.43 -21.16 2.03
CA LYS A 302 19.75 -20.53 1.87
C LYS A 302 19.80 -19.75 0.55
N LEU A 303 19.56 -18.45 0.61
CA LEU A 303 19.41 -17.58 -0.57
C LEU A 303 20.56 -17.66 -1.59
N TYR A 304 21.80 -17.94 -1.16
CA TYR A 304 22.94 -18.11 -2.06
C TYR A 304 22.84 -19.36 -2.96
N LYS A 305 22.02 -20.37 -2.58
CA LYS A 305 21.74 -21.56 -3.38
C LYS A 305 20.60 -21.33 -4.39
N VAL A 306 19.76 -20.32 -4.18
CA VAL A 306 18.62 -20.06 -5.06
C VAL A 306 19.08 -19.66 -6.46
N ARG A 307 18.38 -20.16 -7.48
CA ARG A 307 18.56 -19.76 -8.88
C ARG A 307 17.24 -19.29 -9.47
N VAL A 308 17.30 -18.28 -10.33
CA VAL A 308 16.17 -17.77 -11.11
C VAL A 308 16.51 -17.97 -12.59
N ASN A 309 15.73 -18.79 -13.30
CA ASN A 309 16.02 -19.23 -14.66
C ASN A 309 17.47 -19.74 -14.82
N GLY A 310 17.93 -20.56 -13.86
CA GLY A 310 19.29 -21.11 -13.82
C GLY A 310 20.40 -20.13 -13.38
N LYS A 311 20.11 -18.84 -13.27
CA LYS A 311 21.11 -17.82 -12.86
C LYS A 311 21.01 -17.48 -11.38
N LYS A 312 22.09 -17.04 -10.76
CA LYS A 312 22.03 -16.49 -9.38
C LYS A 312 21.18 -15.23 -9.39
N PHE A 313 20.21 -15.14 -8.47
CA PHE A 313 19.43 -13.91 -8.29
C PHE A 313 20.32 -12.85 -7.60
N PRO A 314 20.49 -11.65 -8.20
CA PRO A 314 21.26 -10.58 -7.59
C PRO A 314 20.45 -9.99 -6.43
N MET A 315 20.88 -10.23 -5.20
CA MET A 315 20.22 -9.81 -3.96
C MET A 315 20.52 -8.35 -3.58
N SER A 316 21.47 -7.73 -4.26
CA SER A 316 21.86 -6.35 -4.03
C SER A 316 22.12 -5.61 -5.33
N SER A 317 22.12 -4.30 -5.23
CA SER A 317 22.49 -3.43 -6.35
C SER A 317 23.90 -3.65 -6.89
N ASN A 318 24.87 -3.99 -6.04
CA ASN A 318 26.21 -4.31 -6.50
C ASN A 318 26.21 -5.62 -7.30
N GLU A 319 25.41 -6.60 -6.90
CA GLU A 319 25.24 -7.84 -7.67
C GLU A 319 24.52 -7.59 -9.00
N LEU A 320 23.55 -6.65 -9.05
CA LEU A 320 22.94 -6.20 -10.32
C LEU A 320 24.00 -5.57 -11.25
N ILE A 321 24.88 -4.71 -10.72
CA ILE A 321 25.96 -4.12 -11.52
C ILE A 321 26.95 -5.19 -12.00
N SER A 322 27.34 -6.14 -11.13
CA SER A 322 28.17 -7.28 -11.51
C SER A 322 27.50 -8.13 -12.59
N TYR A 323 26.18 -8.32 -12.52
CA TYR A 323 25.40 -9.00 -13.54
C TYR A 323 25.49 -8.28 -14.89
N LEU A 324 25.30 -6.95 -14.93
CA LEU A 324 25.41 -6.19 -16.18
C LEU A 324 26.80 -6.30 -16.82
N MET A 325 27.85 -6.25 -15.99
CA MET A 325 29.23 -6.41 -16.44
C MET A 325 29.50 -7.82 -16.98
N ALA A 326 29.04 -8.86 -16.27
CA ALA A 326 29.25 -10.26 -16.65
C ALA A 326 28.52 -10.64 -17.95
N ASN A 327 27.39 -9.99 -18.26
CA ASN A 327 26.66 -10.18 -19.51
C ASN A 327 27.10 -9.22 -20.62
N GLY A 328 28.16 -8.43 -20.41
CA GLY A 328 28.72 -7.53 -21.43
C GLY A 328 27.81 -6.35 -21.79
N ILE A 329 26.85 -6.00 -20.94
CA ILE A 329 25.95 -4.85 -21.15
C ILE A 329 26.71 -3.54 -20.90
N ILE A 330 27.59 -3.56 -19.89
CA ILE A 330 28.47 -2.44 -19.56
C ILE A 330 29.93 -2.91 -19.42
N PRO A 331 30.91 -2.07 -19.81
CA PRO A 331 32.32 -2.35 -19.54
C PRO A 331 32.67 -2.12 -18.07
N LYS A 332 33.80 -2.67 -17.61
CA LYS A 332 34.27 -2.59 -16.21
C LYS A 332 34.39 -1.16 -15.69
N TRP A 333 34.88 -0.22 -16.50
CA TRP A 333 35.02 1.17 -16.07
C TRP A 333 33.65 1.83 -15.79
N GLN A 334 32.63 1.51 -16.59
CA GLN A 334 31.26 1.98 -16.37
C GLN A 334 30.64 1.34 -15.12
N ALA A 335 30.95 0.06 -14.86
CA ALA A 335 30.55 -0.61 -13.62
C ALA A 335 31.13 0.08 -12.38
N ASN A 336 32.38 0.58 -12.44
CA ASN A 336 32.97 1.36 -11.34
C ASN A 336 32.21 2.68 -11.11
N ILE A 337 31.78 3.36 -12.17
CA ILE A 337 30.94 4.56 -12.07
C ILE A 337 29.60 4.23 -11.41
N PHE A 338 28.95 3.13 -11.82
CA PHE A 338 27.69 2.69 -11.25
C PHE A 338 27.82 2.35 -9.75
N GLN A 339 28.94 1.74 -9.35
CA GLN A 339 29.23 1.50 -7.93
C GLN A 339 29.46 2.80 -7.16
N ALA A 340 30.12 3.80 -7.75
CA ALA A 340 30.28 5.11 -7.13
C ALA A 340 28.92 5.82 -6.95
N ILE A 341 28.05 5.78 -7.97
CA ILE A 341 26.66 6.25 -7.92
C ILE A 341 25.91 5.58 -6.75
N LYS A 342 26.05 4.26 -6.58
CA LYS A 342 25.43 3.54 -5.47
C LYS A 342 25.96 3.93 -4.10
N LYS A 343 27.28 4.11 -3.96
CA LYS A 343 27.88 4.62 -2.73
C LYS A 343 27.33 6.01 -2.39
N LEU A 344 27.20 6.88 -3.39
CA LEU A 344 26.63 8.21 -3.23
C LEU A 344 25.17 8.15 -2.78
N ARG A 345 24.34 7.32 -3.41
CA ARG A 345 22.94 7.12 -3.00
C ARG A 345 22.81 6.65 -1.56
N ASN A 346 23.63 5.68 -1.16
CA ASN A 346 23.63 5.18 0.23
C ASN A 346 24.07 6.28 1.19
N SER A 347 25.12 7.03 0.86
CA SER A 347 25.55 8.18 1.66
C SER A 347 24.42 9.21 1.80
N MET A 348 23.70 9.52 0.72
CA MET A 348 22.58 10.47 0.70
C MET A 348 21.32 9.98 1.45
N THR A 349 21.23 8.69 1.78
CA THR A 349 20.10 8.12 2.54
C THR A 349 20.39 8.07 4.04
N HIS A 350 21.67 8.06 4.42
CA HIS A 350 22.13 7.92 5.80
C HIS A 350 22.90 9.16 6.26
N ILE A 351 22.45 10.37 5.86
CA ILE A 351 23.17 11.59 6.20
C ILE A 351 22.81 12.05 7.60
N ASP A 352 23.84 12.31 8.43
CA ASP A 352 23.71 12.97 9.73
C ASP A 352 23.40 14.49 9.61
N HIS A 353 23.44 15.03 8.40
CA HIS A 353 23.20 16.44 8.09
C HIS A 353 22.56 16.59 6.71
N THR A 354 21.65 17.56 6.52
CA THR A 354 21.04 17.79 5.21
C THR A 354 22.05 18.40 4.23
N SER A 355 22.65 17.58 3.36
CA SER A 355 23.48 18.08 2.26
C SER A 355 22.61 18.90 1.29
N THR A 356 23.00 20.15 1.03
CA THR A 356 22.30 21.01 0.08
C THR A 356 23.10 21.10 -1.21
N PHE A 357 22.53 20.62 -2.32
CA PHE A 357 23.21 20.66 -3.61
C PHE A 357 22.98 21.99 -4.31
N ALA A 358 24.02 22.46 -5.00
CA ALA A 358 23.92 23.58 -5.92
C ALA A 358 23.25 23.12 -7.22
N PRO A 359 22.63 24.05 -7.99
CA PRO A 359 21.99 23.73 -9.26
C PRO A 359 22.90 22.94 -10.21
N SER A 360 24.17 23.36 -10.33
CA SER A 360 25.16 22.68 -11.19
C SER A 360 25.46 21.24 -10.78
N MET A 361 25.50 20.96 -9.47
CA MET A 361 25.70 19.60 -8.96
C MET A 361 24.49 18.72 -9.26
N ALA A 362 23.28 19.24 -9.04
CA ALA A 362 22.05 18.52 -9.32
C ALA A 362 21.86 18.24 -10.81
N TYR A 363 22.15 19.22 -11.67
CA TYR A 363 22.15 19.05 -13.12
C TYR A 363 23.16 18.00 -13.57
N GLY A 364 24.41 18.08 -13.10
CA GLY A 364 25.45 17.11 -13.46
C GLY A 364 25.09 15.69 -13.05
N MET A 365 24.36 15.53 -11.94
CA MET A 365 23.84 14.22 -11.52
C MET A 365 22.74 13.71 -12.46
N LEU A 366 21.75 14.55 -12.77
CA LEU A 366 20.70 14.21 -13.72
C LEU A 366 21.26 13.81 -15.09
N GLU A 367 22.24 14.56 -15.59
CA GLU A 367 22.90 14.31 -16.87
C GLU A 367 23.64 12.97 -16.87
N SER A 368 24.49 12.75 -15.86
CA SER A 368 25.26 11.50 -15.72
C SER A 368 24.37 10.26 -15.58
N LEU A 369 23.26 10.38 -14.85
CA LEU A 369 22.31 9.28 -14.67
C LEU A 369 21.44 9.05 -15.91
N CYS A 370 21.04 10.09 -16.63
CA CYS A 370 20.37 9.97 -17.92
C CYS A 370 21.22 9.13 -18.88
N TYR A 371 22.50 9.48 -19.02
CA TYR A 371 23.46 8.75 -19.84
C TYR A 371 23.62 7.29 -19.37
N SER A 372 23.80 7.09 -18.06
CA SER A 372 23.96 5.76 -17.45
C SER A 372 22.74 4.85 -17.68
N ILE A 373 21.53 5.40 -17.55
CA ILE A 373 20.29 4.68 -17.84
C ILE A 373 20.20 4.33 -19.32
N ASN A 374 20.48 5.27 -20.21
CA ASN A 374 20.45 5.03 -21.65
C ASN A 374 21.41 3.92 -22.08
N ILE A 375 22.63 3.86 -21.53
CA ILE A 375 23.58 2.76 -21.82
C ILE A 375 22.97 1.39 -21.49
N MET A 376 22.32 1.25 -20.33
CA MET A 376 21.77 -0.03 -19.89
C MET A 376 20.75 -0.61 -20.88
N PHE A 377 19.99 0.25 -21.56
CA PHE A 377 18.95 -0.16 -22.50
C PHE A 377 19.34 -0.01 -23.97
N HIS A 378 20.48 0.62 -24.28
CA HIS A 378 20.98 0.74 -25.64
C HIS A 378 21.61 -0.56 -26.13
N ASN A 379 22.48 -1.17 -25.33
CA ASN A 379 23.29 -2.34 -25.68
C ASN A 379 22.53 -3.68 -25.63
N ASP A 380 21.22 -3.65 -25.84
CA ASP A 380 20.41 -4.86 -25.78
C ASP A 380 20.64 -5.73 -27.01
N LYS A 381 21.37 -6.84 -26.84
CA LYS A 381 21.66 -7.81 -27.92
C LYS A 381 20.47 -8.72 -28.24
N ASN A 382 19.37 -8.65 -27.48
CA ASN A 382 18.22 -9.55 -27.61
C ASN A 382 17.06 -8.97 -28.45
N HIS A 383 17.33 -7.96 -29.30
CA HIS A 383 16.42 -7.47 -30.33
C HIS A 383 17.12 -7.28 -31.67
#